data_AF-A0A6I3LQT2-F1
#
_entry.id   AF-A0A6I3LQT2-F1
#
_cell.length_a   1.000
_cell.length_b   1.000
_cell.length_c   1.000
_cell.angle_alpha   90.00
_cell.angle_beta   90.00
_cell.angle_gamma   90.00
#
_symmetry.space_group_name_H-M   'P 1'
#
loop_
_entity.id
_entity.type
_entity.pdbx_description
1 polymer ?
#
loop_
_entity_poly.entity_id
_entity_poly.type
_entity_poly.pdbx_seq_one_letter_code
_entity_poly.pdbx_strand_id
1 'polypeptide(L)' 'MIRRGKFGKAMEMDIRDVTRKFGNKYNDGMKDMIDYAIDKQYITKQEGKRLKRKYLHH' A
#
# COMPACT_ATOMS: atom_id res chain seq x y z
N MET A 1 14.07 12.94 -8.44
CA MET A 1 14.40 12.03 -7.32
C MET A 1 13.15 11.84 -6.48
N ILE A 2 12.40 10.74 -6.66
CA ILE A 2 11.22 10.46 -5.83
C ILE A 2 11.71 10.30 -4.41
N ARG A 3 11.17 11.09 -3.48
CA ARG A 3 11.56 11.13 -2.07
C ARG A 3 11.23 9.77 -1.43
N ARG A 4 12.16 8.81 -1.56
CA ARG A 4 12.07 7.46 -0.99
C ARG A 4 11.62 7.56 0.47
N GLY A 5 10.52 6.89 0.81
CA GLY A 5 9.87 6.91 2.14
C GLY A 5 8.67 7.85 2.28
N LYS A 6 8.61 9.01 1.59
CA LYS A 6 7.41 9.89 1.67
C LYS A 6 6.23 9.29 0.92
N PHE A 7 6.50 8.67 -0.22
CA PHE A 7 5.47 8.01 -1.03
C PHE A 7 4.87 6.79 -0.30
N GLY A 8 5.71 5.94 0.30
CA GLY A 8 5.23 4.80 1.08
C GLY A 8 4.34 5.21 2.26
N LYS A 9 4.67 6.33 2.92
CA LYS A 9 3.84 6.88 4.01
C LYS A 9 2.51 7.47 3.52
N ALA A 10 2.51 8.16 2.37
CA ALA A 10 1.28 8.66 1.75
C ALA A 10 0.35 7.49 1.38
N MET A 11 0.90 6.47 0.73
CA MET A 11 0.19 5.25 0.39
C MET A 11 -0.39 4.53 1.62
N GLU A 12 0.36 4.46 2.72
CA GLU A 12 -0.14 3.87 3.97
C GLU A 12 -1.35 4.64 4.54
N MET A 13 -1.37 5.98 4.42
CA MET A 13 -2.51 6.79 4.85
C MET A 13 -3.75 6.50 4.00
N ASP A 14 -3.59 6.41 2.69
CA ASP A 14 -4.69 6.12 1.76
C ASP A 14 -5.25 4.71 1.99
N ILE A 15 -4.38 3.69 2.09
CA ILE A 15 -4.77 2.31 2.40
C ILE A 15 -5.58 2.29 3.71
N ARG A 16 -5.06 2.92 4.77
CA ARG A 16 -5.73 2.96 6.07
C ARG A 16 -7.10 3.61 6.00
N ASP A 17 -7.24 4.71 5.27
CA ASP A 17 -8.51 5.43 5.17
C ASP A 17 -9.56 4.64 4.39
N VAL A 18 -9.16 3.97 3.31
CA VAL A 18 -10.07 3.14 2.53
C VAL A 18 -10.46 1.88 3.33
N THR A 19 -9.52 1.20 3.99
CA THR A 19 -9.83 0.05 4.86
C THR A 19 -10.76 0.46 6.01
N ARG A 20 -10.54 1.65 6.61
CA ARG A 20 -11.43 2.17 7.66
C ARG A 20 -12.86 2.42 7.17
N LYS A 21 -13.02 2.92 5.94
CA LYS A 21 -14.33 3.29 5.39
C LYS A 21 -15.09 2.10 4.79
N PHE A 22 -14.38 1.14 4.21
CA PHE A 22 -14.99 0.11 3.36
C PHE A 22 -14.60 -1.32 3.77
N GLY A 23 -13.84 -1.49 4.86
CA GLY A 23 -13.33 -2.77 5.29
C GLY A 23 -12.50 -3.44 4.18
N ASN A 24 -12.77 -4.72 3.95
CA ASN A 24 -12.02 -5.56 3.02
C ASN A 24 -12.46 -5.47 1.55
N LYS A 25 -13.49 -4.66 1.24
CA LYS A 25 -14.13 -4.62 -0.08
C LYS A 25 -13.17 -4.38 -1.24
N TYR A 26 -12.08 -3.65 -1.00
CA TYR A 26 -11.12 -3.25 -2.03
C TYR A 26 -9.72 -3.86 -1.82
N ASN A 27 -9.60 -4.94 -1.03
CA ASN A 27 -8.30 -5.51 -0.70
C ASN A 27 -7.53 -5.97 -1.93
N ASP A 28 -8.20 -6.52 -2.95
CA ASP A 28 -7.52 -6.97 -4.17
C ASP A 28 -7.01 -5.78 -5.00
N GLY A 29 -7.82 -4.74 -5.18
CA GLY A 29 -7.36 -3.49 -5.81
C GLY A 29 -6.20 -2.82 -5.05
N MET A 30 -6.19 -2.90 -3.70
CA MET A 30 -5.06 -2.44 -2.91
C MET A 30 -3.80 -3.30 -3.10
N LYS A 31 -3.93 -4.62 -3.26
CA LYS A 31 -2.80 -5.50 -3.57
C LYS A 31 -2.18 -5.10 -4.91
N ASP A 32 -3.01 -4.89 -5.94
CA ASP A 32 -2.58 -4.49 -7.27
C ASP A 32 -1.88 -3.12 -7.26
N MET A 33 -2.44 -2.15 -6.53
CA MET A 33 -1.81 -0.84 -6.34
C MET A 33 -0.43 -0.96 -5.67
N ILE A 34 -0.30 -1.78 -4.62
CA ILE A 34 0.97 -2.00 -3.94
C ILE A 34 1.98 -2.68 -4.86
N ASP A 35 1.56 -3.69 -5.64
CA ASP A 35 2.44 -4.38 -6.58
C ASP A 35 2.92 -3.46 -7.70
N TYR A 36 2.04 -2.63 -8.24
CA TYR A 36 2.39 -1.59 -9.20
C TYR A 36 3.43 -0.62 -8.62
N ALA A 37 3.26 -0.19 -7.37
CA ALA A 37 4.19 0.73 -6.72
C ALA A 37 5.57 0.10 -6.45
N ILE A 38 5.62 -1.21 -6.22
CA ILE A 38 6.88 -1.98 -6.15
C ILE A 38 7.54 -2.04 -7.53
N ASP A 39 6.79 -2.37 -8.58
CA ASP A 39 7.28 -2.47 -9.97
C ASP A 39 7.88 -1.14 -10.45
N LYS A 40 7.19 -0.03 -10.18
CA LYS A 40 7.67 1.33 -10.49
C LYS A 40 8.72 1.86 -9.52
N GLN A 41 9.17 1.05 -8.56
CA GLN A 41 10.18 1.42 -7.56
C GLN A 41 9.82 2.66 -6.74
N TYR A 42 8.52 2.96 -6.60
CA TYR A 42 8.02 4.03 -5.74
C TYR A 42 8.12 3.66 -4.26
N ILE A 43 8.00 2.37 -3.97
CA ILE A 43 8.26 1.76 -2.66
C ILE A 43 9.17 0.54 -2.83
N THR A 44 9.83 0.15 -1.75
CA THR A 44 10.62 -1.07 -1.73
C THR A 44 9.74 -2.32 -1.61
N LYS A 45 10.26 -3.47 -2.03
CA LYS A 45 9.61 -4.77 -1.81
C LYS A 45 9.30 -5.03 -0.32
N GLN A 46 10.16 -4.56 0.58
CA GLN A 46 9.97 -4.71 2.03
C GLN A 46 8.80 -3.85 2.53
N GLU A 47 8.72 -2.60 2.09
CA GLU A 47 7.58 -1.71 2.42
C GLU A 47 6.27 -2.28 1.89
N GLY A 48 6.23 -2.75 0.64
CA GLY A 48 5.03 -3.35 0.07
C GLY A 48 4.57 -4.60 0.82
N LYS A 49 5.49 -5.50 1.19
CA LYS A 49 5.18 -6.67 2.05
C LYS A 49 4.62 -6.25 3.41
N ARG A 50 5.17 -5.21 4.02
CA ARG A 50 4.68 -4.66 5.30
C ARG A 50 3.25 -4.14 5.18
N LEU A 51 2.95 -3.37 4.13
CA LEU A 51 1.62 -2.82 3.88
C LEU A 51 0.57 -3.92 3.66
N LYS A 52 0.88 -4.90 2.80
CA LYS A 52 0.00 -6.05 2.53
C LYS A 52 -0.34 -6.82 3.81
N ARG A 53 0.67 -7.14 4.63
CA ARG A 53 0.46 -7.86 5.89
C ARG A 53 -0.37 -7.07 6.90
N LYS A 54 -0.13 -5.76 7.00
CA LYS A 54 -0.74 -4.91 8.02
C LYS A 54 -2.21 -4.60 7.74
N TYR A 55 -2.60 -4.46 6.48
CA TYR A 55 -3.92 -3.94 6.11
C TYR A 55 -4.80 -4.89 5.31
N LEU A 56 -4.23 -5.88 4.63
CA LEU A 56 -4.97 -6.71 3.65
C LEU A 56 -5.11 -8.17 4.08
N HIS A 57 -4.68 -8.51 5.29
CA HIS A 57 -4.70 -9.84 5.88
C HIS A 57 -5.77 -9.91 6.98
N HIS A 58 -7.05 -9.82 6.60
CA HIS A 58 -8.20 -10.03 7.47
C HIS A 58 -9.36 -10.60 6.67
#